data_AF-A0A0N4Z2T3-F1
#
_entry.id   AF-A0A0N4Z2T3-F1
#
_cell.length_a   1.000
_cell.length_b   1.000
_cell.length_c   1.000
_cell.angle_alpha   90.00
_cell.angle_beta   90.00
_cell.angle_gamma   90.00
#
_symmetry.space_group_name_H-M   'P 1'
#
loop_
_entity.id
_entity.type
_entity.pdbx_description
1 polymer ?
#
loop_
_entity_poly.entity_id
_entity_poly.type
_entity_poly.pdbx_seq_one_letter_code
_entity_poly.pdbx_strand_id
1 'polypeptide(L)'
;MEEILASIRRIISEDDAPAETAAAPEPEPAPAPEPEPAPIAAAEEDVLELTEPYEAPAAEAIGDLEVADAAPFPVEAPVVAPEPAPVAAAPETDALVGESAAASAASAFAGLAASFQKPEPAPVAATGDMPFMSGNTVEAMVREMLRPMLKDWLDANLPAIVEAQVRKEVERIARSAG
;
A
#
# COMPACT_ATOMS: atom_id res chain seq x y z
N MET A 1 5.75 -40.70 -38.86
CA MET A 1 5.96 -39.29 -39.26
C MET A 1 5.10 -38.93 -40.47
N GLU A 2 5.01 -39.80 -41.47
CA GLU A 2 4.20 -39.60 -42.68
C GLU A 2 2.67 -39.54 -42.41
N GLU A 3 2.18 -40.27 -41.39
CA GLU A 3 0.76 -40.26 -41.00
C GLU A 3 0.28 -38.90 -40.46
N ILE A 4 1.16 -38.18 -39.75
CA ILE A 4 0.84 -36.85 -39.19
C ILE A 4 0.67 -35.83 -40.33
N LEU A 5 1.54 -35.90 -41.34
CA LEU A 5 1.45 -35.03 -42.52
C LEU A 5 0.24 -35.37 -43.40
N ALA A 6 -0.12 -36.66 -43.50
CA ALA A 6 -1.34 -37.08 -44.19
C ALA A 6 -2.61 -36.58 -43.47
N SER A 7 -2.63 -36.59 -42.14
CA SER A 7 -3.75 -36.09 -41.34
C SER A 7 -3.92 -34.58 -41.48
N ILE A 8 -2.83 -33.81 -41.44
CA ILE A 8 -2.89 -32.35 -41.63
C ILE A 8 -3.35 -31.99 -43.04
N ARG A 9 -2.86 -32.71 -44.06
CA ARG A 9 -3.29 -32.47 -45.45
C ARG A 9 -4.77 -32.80 -45.67
N ARG A 10 -5.29 -33.86 -45.03
CA ARG A 10 -6.72 -34.21 -45.10
C ARG A 10 -7.60 -33.13 -44.45
N ILE A 11 -7.20 -32.60 -43.29
CA ILE A 11 -7.94 -31.53 -42.61
C ILE A 11 -7.99 -30.25 -43.46
N ILE A 12 -6.87 -29.85 -44.07
CA ILE A 12 -6.81 -28.62 -44.88
C ILE A 12 -7.60 -28.75 -46.19
N SER A 13 -7.63 -29.93 -46.81
CA SER A 13 -8.41 -30.16 -48.03
C SER A 13 -9.92 -30.31 -47.78
N GLU A 14 -10.34 -30.58 -46.54
CA GLU A 14 -11.77 -30.73 -46.19
C GLU A 14 -12.42 -29.38 -45.80
N ASP A 15 -11.62 -28.34 -45.56
CA ASP A 15 -12.08 -27.01 -45.13
C ASP A 15 -12.14 -25.95 -46.25
N ASP A 16 -11.70 -26.28 -47.48
CA ASP A 16 -11.74 -25.37 -48.64
C ASP A 16 -12.84 -25.79 -49.63
N ALA A 17 -14.09 -25.69 -49.20
CA ALA A 17 -15.26 -25.77 -50.07
C ALA A 17 -16.11 -24.48 -49.91
N PRO A 18 -16.31 -23.68 -50.97
CA PRO A 18 -17.05 -22.43 -50.86
C PRO A 18 -18.55 -22.76 -50.87
N ALA A 19 -19.20 -22.63 -49.72
CA ALA A 19 -20.66 -22.63 -49.65
C ALA A 19 -21.17 -21.22 -49.93
N GLU A 20 -21.45 -20.93 -51.21
CA GLU A 20 -22.43 -19.92 -51.58
C GLU A 20 -23.79 -20.38 -51.03
N THR A 21 -24.35 -19.62 -50.09
CA THR A 21 -25.77 -19.66 -49.77
C THR A 21 -26.24 -18.24 -49.54
N ALA A 22 -27.01 -17.75 -50.51
CA ALA A 22 -27.84 -16.58 -50.35
C ALA A 22 -28.91 -16.88 -49.28
N ALA A 23 -28.95 -16.07 -48.23
CA ALA A 23 -30.02 -16.05 -47.25
C ALA A 23 -30.40 -14.59 -46.93
N ALA A 24 -31.72 -14.35 -46.85
CA ALA A 24 -32.42 -13.09 -46.68
C ALA A 24 -32.00 -12.26 -45.44
N PRO A 25 -32.31 -10.95 -45.36
CA PRO A 25 -31.90 -10.12 -44.23
C PRO A 25 -32.50 -10.64 -42.91
N GLU A 26 -31.61 -10.95 -41.98
CA GLU A 26 -31.88 -11.36 -40.61
C GLU A 26 -32.28 -10.11 -39.78
N PRO A 27 -33.26 -10.21 -38.86
CA PRO A 27 -33.72 -9.06 -38.08
C PRO A 27 -32.61 -8.56 -37.13
N GLU A 28 -32.53 -7.24 -36.93
CA GLU A 28 -31.57 -6.61 -36.02
C GLU A 28 -31.62 -7.25 -34.62
N PRO A 29 -30.47 -7.57 -34.01
CA PRO A 29 -30.44 -8.14 -32.67
C PRO A 29 -30.88 -7.08 -31.65
N ALA A 30 -31.86 -7.44 -30.82
CA ALA A 30 -32.18 -6.67 -29.61
C ALA A 30 -30.93 -6.60 -28.70
N PRO A 31 -30.71 -5.49 -27.98
CA PRO A 31 -29.53 -5.33 -27.14
C PRO A 31 -29.49 -6.43 -26.07
N ALA A 32 -28.36 -7.13 -25.99
CA ALA A 32 -28.07 -8.08 -24.93
C ALA A 32 -28.01 -7.34 -23.57
N PRO A 33 -28.50 -7.93 -22.47
CA PRO A 33 -28.34 -7.35 -21.15
C PRO A 33 -26.84 -7.26 -20.81
N GLU A 34 -26.41 -6.11 -20.31
CA GLU A 34 -25.06 -5.93 -19.77
C GLU A 34 -24.77 -7.01 -18.71
N PRO A 35 -23.57 -7.62 -18.70
CA PRO A 35 -23.22 -8.54 -17.63
C PRO A 35 -23.18 -7.78 -16.31
N GLU A 36 -24.08 -8.14 -15.38
CA GLU A 36 -23.98 -7.70 -13.99
C GLU A 36 -22.58 -8.09 -13.45
N PRO A 37 -21.88 -7.20 -12.73
CA PRO A 37 -20.58 -7.53 -12.18
C PRO A 37 -20.74 -8.69 -11.19
N ALA A 38 -20.09 -9.82 -11.50
CA ALA A 38 -20.00 -10.94 -10.57
C ALA A 38 -19.39 -10.46 -9.24
N PRO A 39 -19.94 -10.85 -8.07
CA PRO A 39 -19.37 -10.47 -6.79
C PRO A 39 -17.94 -11.00 -6.69
N ILE A 40 -17.01 -10.08 -6.46
CA ILE A 40 -15.59 -10.34 -6.22
C ILE A 40 -15.45 -10.91 -4.80
N ALA A 41 -16.01 -12.08 -4.53
CA ALA A 41 -16.01 -12.68 -3.19
C ALA A 41 -15.26 -14.02 -3.24
N ALA A 42 -13.93 -13.97 -3.22
CA ALA A 42 -13.08 -15.14 -2.93
C ALA A 42 -11.57 -14.87 -2.76
N ALA A 43 -11.07 -13.64 -2.94
CA ALA A 43 -9.63 -13.36 -2.88
C ALA A 43 -9.19 -12.42 -1.74
N GLU A 44 -10.13 -11.93 -0.93
CA GLU A 44 -9.84 -10.96 0.15
C GLU A 44 -9.45 -11.63 1.47
N GLU A 45 -9.62 -12.96 1.62
CA GLU A 45 -9.31 -13.67 2.88
C GLU A 45 -7.80 -13.73 3.20
N ASP A 46 -6.93 -13.49 2.22
CA ASP A 46 -5.47 -13.49 2.39
C ASP A 46 -4.89 -12.08 2.67
N VAL A 47 -5.76 -11.05 2.71
CA VAL A 47 -5.39 -9.68 3.05
C VAL A 47 -5.79 -9.39 4.49
N LEU A 48 -4.84 -9.55 5.41
CA LEU A 48 -5.05 -9.23 6.82
C LEU A 48 -4.89 -7.71 7.07
N GLU A 49 -5.99 -7.05 7.42
CA GLU A 49 -5.98 -5.65 7.86
C GLU A 49 -5.52 -5.53 9.32
N LEU A 50 -4.19 -5.60 9.55
CA LEU A 50 -3.55 -5.46 10.86
C LEU A 50 -3.51 -4.00 11.35
N THR A 51 -4.67 -3.38 11.52
CA THR A 51 -4.80 -2.01 12.04
C THR A 51 -4.76 -1.95 13.57
N GLU A 52 -5.03 -3.06 14.24
CA GLU A 52 -4.91 -3.19 15.69
C GLU A 52 -3.51 -3.70 16.08
N PRO A 53 -2.82 -3.03 17.03
CA PRO A 53 -1.55 -3.54 17.54
C PRO A 53 -1.80 -4.83 18.33
N TYR A 54 -1.03 -5.87 18.02
CA TYR A 54 -1.06 -7.12 18.76
C TYR A 54 -0.43 -6.93 20.14
N GLU A 55 -1.20 -7.17 21.21
CA GLU A 55 -0.69 -7.23 22.58
C GLU A 55 -0.45 -8.69 22.96
N ALA A 56 0.82 -9.06 23.07
CA ALA A 56 1.22 -10.42 23.41
C ALA A 56 0.79 -10.77 24.86
N PRO A 57 0.20 -11.95 25.10
CA PRO A 57 -0.15 -12.38 26.45
C PRO A 57 1.13 -12.60 27.28
N ALA A 58 1.05 -12.36 28.59
CA ALA A 58 2.19 -12.45 29.51
C ALA A 58 2.84 -13.85 29.60
N ALA A 59 2.16 -14.89 29.12
CA ALA A 59 2.71 -16.22 28.95
C ALA A 59 2.14 -16.81 27.66
N GLU A 60 3.02 -17.17 26.73
CA GLU A 60 2.67 -17.90 25.52
C GLU A 60 3.04 -19.37 25.73
N ALA A 61 2.10 -20.27 25.44
CA ALA A 61 2.39 -21.71 25.49
C ALA A 61 2.52 -22.25 24.06
N ILE A 62 3.67 -22.82 23.74
CA ILE A 62 3.88 -23.55 22.49
C ILE A 62 3.81 -25.04 22.81
N GLY A 63 2.60 -25.61 22.74
CA GLY A 63 2.35 -27.00 23.16
C GLY A 63 2.38 -27.14 24.68
N ASP A 64 3.21 -28.05 25.21
CA ASP A 64 3.39 -28.32 26.65
C ASP A 64 4.54 -27.47 27.27
N LEU A 65 5.06 -26.49 26.52
CA LEU A 65 6.10 -25.58 26.96
C LEU A 65 5.51 -24.21 27.27
N GLU A 66 5.58 -23.81 28.54
CA GLU A 66 5.30 -22.43 28.96
C GLU A 66 6.50 -21.54 28.63
N VAL A 67 6.32 -20.61 27.69
CA VAL A 67 7.26 -19.53 27.39
C VAL A 67 6.86 -18.34 28.27
N ALA A 68 7.49 -18.27 29.44
CA ALA A 68 7.44 -17.06 30.26
C ALA A 68 8.37 -16.01 29.65
N ASP A 69 7.94 -14.74 29.63
CA ASP A 69 8.85 -13.62 29.43
C ASP A 69 9.96 -13.74 30.48
N ALA A 70 11.17 -14.05 30.01
CA ALA A 70 12.31 -14.15 30.89
C ALA A 70 12.59 -12.73 31.39
N ALA A 71 11.99 -12.38 32.55
CA ALA A 71 12.36 -11.20 33.30
C ALA A 71 13.89 -11.15 33.34
N PRO A 72 14.54 -10.08 32.86
CA PRO A 72 15.98 -10.05 32.72
C PRO A 72 16.57 -10.04 34.12
N PHE A 73 16.92 -11.23 34.59
CA PHE A 73 17.59 -11.53 35.85
C PHE A 73 16.79 -11.19 37.13
N PRO A 74 17.04 -11.92 38.23
CA PRO A 74 16.54 -11.52 39.54
C PRO A 74 17.08 -10.12 39.90
N VAL A 75 16.19 -9.16 40.17
CA VAL A 75 16.60 -7.88 40.76
C VAL A 75 17.08 -8.12 42.19
N GLU A 76 18.39 -8.22 42.36
CA GLU A 76 19.03 -8.10 43.67
C GLU A 76 18.69 -6.71 44.26
N ALA A 77 18.38 -6.65 45.55
CA ALA A 77 18.01 -5.42 46.25
C ALA A 77 19.07 -4.31 46.03
N PRO A 78 18.69 -3.02 46.00
CA PRO A 78 19.63 -1.95 45.66
C PRO A 78 20.70 -1.84 46.76
N VAL A 79 21.88 -2.37 46.46
CA VAL A 79 23.09 -2.09 47.24
C VAL A 79 23.40 -0.61 47.01
N VAL A 80 23.48 0.17 48.09
CA VAL A 80 23.83 1.59 48.05
C VAL A 80 25.12 1.76 47.23
N ALA A 81 25.00 2.41 46.07
CA ALA A 81 26.13 2.66 45.19
C ALA A 81 27.13 3.60 45.89
N PRO A 82 28.43 3.24 46.00
CA PRO A 82 29.44 4.23 46.36
C PRO A 82 29.55 5.27 45.23
N GLU A 83 29.82 6.52 45.62
CA GLU A 83 30.14 7.65 44.72
C GLU A 83 31.10 7.19 43.60
N PRO A 84 30.92 7.60 42.33
CA PRO A 84 31.62 7.00 41.21
C PRO A 84 33.11 7.31 41.29
N ALA A 85 33.88 6.36 41.81
CA ALA A 85 35.29 6.25 41.48
C ALA A 85 35.42 6.01 39.97
N PRO A 86 36.46 6.54 39.30
CA PRO A 86 36.66 6.29 37.87
C PRO A 86 36.73 4.79 37.65
N VAL A 87 35.65 4.23 37.07
CA VAL A 87 35.57 2.82 36.71
C VAL A 87 36.60 2.64 35.60
N ALA A 88 37.71 1.96 35.92
CA ALA A 88 38.61 1.44 34.89
C ALA A 88 37.74 0.67 33.89
N ALA A 89 37.90 0.98 32.60
CA ALA A 89 37.14 0.39 31.51
C ALA A 89 36.94 -1.11 31.77
N ALA A 90 35.69 -1.53 31.93
CA ALA A 90 35.35 -2.94 31.96
C ALA A 90 35.97 -3.59 30.71
N PRO A 91 36.47 -4.83 30.79
CA PRO A 91 37.02 -5.49 29.62
C PRO A 91 35.96 -5.46 28.52
N GLU A 92 36.34 -4.96 27.35
CA GLU A 92 35.44 -4.90 26.20
C GLU A 92 34.88 -6.30 26.00
N THR A 93 33.56 -6.43 26.20
CA THR A 93 32.83 -7.65 25.92
C THR A 93 33.12 -8.02 24.48
N ASP A 94 33.59 -9.26 24.24
CA ASP A 94 33.97 -9.75 22.92
C ASP A 94 32.83 -9.43 21.92
N ALA A 95 33.11 -8.52 21.00
CA ALA A 95 32.10 -7.99 20.10
C ALA A 95 31.68 -9.11 19.16
N LEU A 96 30.42 -9.56 19.30
CA LEU A 96 29.85 -10.65 18.50
C LEU A 96 29.83 -10.35 17.00
N VAL A 97 30.01 -9.09 16.63
CA VAL A 97 30.02 -8.59 15.26
C VAL A 97 31.29 -7.78 15.05
N GLY A 98 31.98 -8.02 13.94
CA GLY A 98 33.14 -7.22 13.56
C GLY A 98 32.76 -5.77 13.26
N GLU A 99 33.66 -4.83 13.59
CA GLU A 99 33.47 -3.39 13.38
C GLU A 99 32.99 -3.03 11.97
N SER A 100 33.54 -3.68 10.95
CA SER A 100 33.14 -3.46 9.55
C SER A 100 31.67 -3.83 9.28
N ALA A 101 31.17 -4.90 9.90
CA ALA A 101 29.79 -5.33 9.73
C ALA A 101 28.84 -4.42 10.52
N ALA A 102 29.22 -3.99 11.72
CA ALA A 102 28.49 -3.00 12.49
C ALA A 102 28.37 -1.64 11.75
N ALA A 103 29.48 -1.14 11.21
CA ALA A 103 29.50 0.09 10.41
C ALA A 103 28.68 -0.01 9.11
N SER A 104 28.68 -1.19 8.47
CA SER A 104 27.85 -1.44 7.28
C SER A 104 26.36 -1.42 7.62
N ALA A 105 25.96 -2.08 8.72
CA ALA A 105 24.57 -2.07 9.19
C ALA A 105 24.11 -0.65 9.56
N ALA A 106 24.93 0.09 10.31
CA ALA A 106 24.64 1.48 10.68
C ALA A 106 24.45 2.38 9.44
N SER A 107 25.29 2.21 8.42
CA SER A 107 25.16 2.93 7.15
C SER A 107 23.87 2.59 6.40
N ALA A 108 23.44 1.32 6.40
CA ALA A 108 22.20 0.89 5.77
C ALA A 108 20.96 1.47 6.48
N PHE A 109 20.95 1.45 7.82
CA PHE A 109 19.88 2.06 8.60
C PHE A 109 19.83 3.58 8.46
N ALA A 110 20.98 4.25 8.38
CA ALA A 110 21.06 5.68 8.13
C ALA A 110 20.52 6.04 6.73
N GLY A 111 20.85 5.24 5.70
CA GLY A 111 20.29 5.42 4.35
C GLY A 111 18.77 5.23 4.29
N LEU A 112 18.24 4.27 5.04
CA LEU A 112 16.79 4.07 5.16
C LEU A 112 16.11 5.23 5.88
N ALA A 113 16.67 5.68 7.01
CA ALA A 113 16.13 6.81 7.76
C ALA A 113 16.10 8.09 6.93
N ALA A 114 17.15 8.33 6.14
CA ALA A 114 17.23 9.46 5.21
C ALA A 114 16.15 9.41 4.10
N SER A 115 15.71 8.21 3.69
CA SER A 115 14.65 8.06 2.68
C SER A 115 13.26 8.47 3.19
N PHE A 116 13.01 8.37 4.50
CA PHE A 116 11.76 8.82 5.15
C PHE A 116 11.80 10.27 5.60
N GLN A 117 12.99 10.88 5.67
CA GLN A 117 13.11 12.31 5.91
C GLN A 117 12.64 13.07 4.67
N LYS A 118 11.43 13.62 4.78
CA LYS A 118 10.87 14.60 3.84
C LYS A 118 11.96 15.64 3.55
N PRO A 119 12.38 15.85 2.29
CA PRO A 119 13.35 16.89 1.99
C PRO A 119 12.72 18.22 2.38
N GLU A 120 13.30 18.86 3.39
CA GLU A 120 13.03 20.26 3.67
C GLU A 120 13.44 21.05 2.42
N PRO A 121 12.60 21.95 1.90
CA PRO A 121 12.95 22.68 0.69
C PRO A 121 14.10 23.62 1.01
N ALA A 122 15.33 23.18 0.73
CA ALA A 122 16.48 24.05 0.65
C ALA A 122 16.21 25.13 -0.42
N PRO A 123 16.66 26.38 -0.20
CA PRO A 123 16.46 27.45 -1.17
C PRO A 123 17.17 27.06 -2.47
N VAL A 124 16.37 26.98 -3.53
CA VAL A 124 16.72 26.71 -4.92
C VAL A 124 18.08 27.27 -5.35
N ALA A 125 19.11 26.44 -5.33
CA ALA A 125 20.28 26.61 -6.18
C ALA A 125 20.05 25.79 -7.45
N ALA A 126 19.72 26.51 -8.52
CA ALA A 126 19.43 26.03 -9.86
C ALA A 126 20.41 24.93 -10.33
N THR A 127 20.02 23.68 -10.19
CA THR A 127 20.63 22.55 -10.88
C THR A 127 19.53 21.57 -11.25
N GLY A 128 19.05 21.72 -12.49
CA GLY A 128 18.41 20.67 -13.28
C GLY A 128 17.18 20.02 -12.66
N ASP A 129 16.00 20.47 -13.10
CA ASP A 129 14.73 19.75 -13.01
C ASP A 129 14.87 18.29 -13.44
N MET A 130 15.10 17.41 -12.46
CA MET A 130 14.84 15.97 -12.59
C MET A 130 13.82 15.62 -11.51
N PRO A 131 12.51 15.65 -11.84
CA PRO A 131 11.40 15.54 -10.88
C PRO A 131 11.36 14.21 -10.11
N PHE A 132 12.23 13.25 -10.45
CA PHE A 132 12.30 11.93 -9.84
C PHE A 132 13.31 11.82 -8.68
N MET A 133 14.22 12.77 -8.50
CA MET A 133 15.31 12.68 -7.51
C MET A 133 15.07 13.54 -6.25
N SER A 134 14.09 14.45 -6.28
CA SER A 134 13.82 15.41 -5.21
C SER A 134 12.64 15.00 -4.31
N GLY A 135 12.59 13.74 -3.85
CA GLY A 135 11.59 13.28 -2.86
C GLY A 135 10.12 13.54 -3.25
N ASN A 136 9.86 13.82 -4.52
CA ASN A 136 8.55 14.07 -5.09
C ASN A 136 7.96 12.69 -5.39
N THR A 137 7.47 12.05 -4.33
CA THR A 137 6.85 10.73 -4.40
C THR A 137 5.70 10.73 -5.39
N VAL A 138 5.26 9.54 -5.80
CA VAL A 138 4.05 9.33 -6.64
C VAL A 138 2.86 10.17 -6.15
N GLU A 139 2.76 10.43 -4.85
CA GLU A 139 1.76 11.32 -4.26
C GLU A 139 1.79 12.75 -4.83
N ALA A 140 2.98 13.34 -5.02
CA ALA A 140 3.11 14.68 -5.58
C ALA A 140 2.63 14.73 -7.03
N MET A 141 2.98 13.72 -7.83
CA MET A 141 2.50 13.58 -9.21
C MET A 141 0.98 13.39 -9.27
N VAL A 142 0.43 12.48 -8.44
CA VAL A 142 -1.00 12.23 -8.37
C VAL A 142 -1.76 13.48 -7.89
N ARG A 143 -1.21 14.24 -6.93
CA ARG A 143 -1.80 15.48 -6.45
C ARG A 143 -1.83 16.56 -7.54
N GLU A 144 -0.77 16.69 -8.33
CA GLU A 144 -0.73 17.62 -9.45
C GLU A 144 -1.76 17.24 -10.53
N MET A 145 -1.95 15.94 -10.78
CA MET A 145 -2.93 15.44 -11.75
C MET A 145 -4.39 15.52 -11.25
N LEU A 146 -4.65 15.27 -9.96
CA LEU A 146 -6.00 15.31 -9.37
C LEU A 146 -6.49 16.73 -9.08
N ARG A 147 -5.58 17.69 -8.86
CA ARG A 147 -5.94 19.09 -8.58
C ARG A 147 -6.86 19.71 -9.63
N PRO A 148 -6.60 19.63 -10.96
CA PRO A 148 -7.51 20.19 -11.96
C PRO A 148 -8.88 19.48 -11.96
N MET A 149 -8.92 18.15 -11.85
CA MET A 149 -10.18 17.40 -11.85
C MET A 149 -11.08 17.73 -10.65
N LEU A 150 -10.48 17.84 -9.47
CA LEU A 150 -11.19 18.24 -8.25
C LEU A 150 -11.67 19.68 -8.33
N LYS A 151 -10.87 20.59 -8.93
CA LYS A 151 -11.28 21.98 -9.12
C LYS A 151 -12.50 22.07 -10.03
N ASP A 152 -12.48 21.40 -11.18
CA ASP A 152 -13.60 21.44 -12.13
C ASP A 152 -14.88 20.85 -11.51
N TRP A 153 -14.73 19.77 -10.73
CA TRP A 153 -15.86 19.19 -9.99
C TRP A 153 -16.40 20.14 -8.92
N LEU A 154 -15.53 20.78 -8.13
CA LEU A 154 -15.95 21.73 -7.10
C LEU A 154 -16.63 22.96 -7.71
N ASP A 155 -16.09 23.50 -8.80
CA ASP A 155 -16.68 24.64 -9.50
C ASP A 155 -18.10 24.31 -10.02
N ALA A 156 -18.35 23.07 -10.45
CA ALA A 156 -19.65 22.61 -10.93
C ALA A 156 -20.65 22.24 -9.81
N ASN A 157 -20.18 21.66 -8.70
CA ASN A 157 -21.07 21.02 -7.71
C ASN A 157 -21.20 21.80 -6.38
N LEU A 158 -20.17 22.58 -6.00
CA LEU A 158 -20.16 23.29 -4.72
C LEU A 158 -21.30 24.30 -4.57
N PRO A 159 -21.68 25.10 -5.59
CA PRO A 159 -22.77 26.07 -5.45
C PRO A 159 -24.09 25.43 -5.01
N ALA A 160 -24.49 24.33 -5.65
CA ALA A 160 -25.72 23.61 -5.34
C ALA A 160 -25.70 23.00 -3.94
N ILE A 161 -24.56 22.43 -3.52
CA ILE A 161 -24.37 21.85 -2.18
C ILE A 161 -24.52 22.94 -1.11
N VAL A 162 -23.89 24.11 -1.32
CA VAL A 162 -23.94 25.23 -0.37
C VAL A 162 -25.36 25.80 -0.27
N GLU A 163 -26.05 26.00 -1.39
CA GLU A 163 -27.44 26.49 -1.37
C GLU A 163 -28.39 25.55 -0.61
N ALA A 164 -28.25 24.24 -0.83
CA ALA A 164 -29.03 23.24 -0.11
C ALA A 164 -28.75 23.27 1.40
N GLN A 165 -27.49 23.44 1.80
CA GLN A 165 -27.11 23.50 3.21
C GLN A 165 -27.54 24.82 3.87
N VAL A 166 -27.38 25.96 3.19
CA VAL A 166 -27.83 27.26 3.70
C VAL A 166 -29.36 27.28 3.86
N ARG A 167 -30.12 26.71 2.92
CA ARG A 167 -31.58 26.60 3.04
C ARG A 167 -31.96 25.80 4.30
N LYS A 168 -31.32 24.65 4.54
CA LYS A 168 -31.52 23.85 5.76
C LYS A 168 -31.20 24.64 7.02
N GLU A 169 -30.10 25.40 7.02
CA GLU A 169 -29.71 26.21 8.18
C GLU A 169 -30.66 27.38 8.45
N VAL A 170 -31.14 28.07 7.40
CA VAL A 170 -32.12 29.16 7.54
C VAL A 170 -33.46 28.62 8.04
N GLU A 171 -33.93 27.48 7.50
CA GLU A 171 -35.15 26.83 7.99
C GLU A 171 -35.04 26.38 9.45
N ARG A 172 -33.87 25.86 9.85
CA ARG A 172 -33.58 25.48 11.24
C ARG A 172 -33.61 26.71 12.16
N ILE A 173 -32.94 27.80 11.78
CA ILE A 173 -32.91 29.05 12.55
C ILE A 173 -34.32 29.63 12.65
N ALA A 174 -35.06 29.69 11.54
CA ALA A 174 -36.43 30.21 11.50
C ALA A 174 -37.38 29.40 12.41
N ARG A 175 -37.20 28.07 12.49
CA ARG A 175 -37.95 27.22 13.43
C ARG A 175 -37.56 27.42 14.88
N SER A 176 -36.30 27.75 15.15
CA SER A 176 -35.80 27.97 16.52
C SER A 176 -36.04 29.39 17.05
N ALA A 177 -36.28 30.35 16.15
CA ALA A 177 -36.45 31.77 16.48
C ALA A 177 -37.93 32.22 16.57
N GLY A 178 -38.87 31.38 16.12
CA GLY A 178 -40.32 31.58 16.31
C GLY A 178 -40.84 30.75 17.47
#